data_AF-A0A962FK24-F1
#
_entry.id   AF-A0A962FK24-F1
#
_cell.length_a   1.000
_cell.length_b   1.000
_cell.length_c   1.000
_cell.angle_alpha   90.00
_cell.angle_beta   90.00
_cell.angle_gamma   90.00
#
_symmetry.space_group_name_H-M   'P 1'
#
loop_
_entity.id
_entity.type
_entity.pdbx_description
1 polymer ?
#
loop_
_entity_poly.entity_id
_entity_poly.type
_entity_poly.pdbx_seq_one_letter_code
_entity_poly.pdbx_strand_id
1 'polypeptide(L)' 'MGNKTLTRADLAEAVVKKIGLPRNESQELVELVLGTISTCLAEGEPVKLSSFGSFGIRAKGQRIGR' A
#
# COMPACT_ATOMS: atom_id res chain seq x y z
N MET A 1 -8.50 -1.95 -20.64
CA MET A 1 -8.25 -2.70 -19.39
C MET A 1 -8.88 -1.93 -18.25
N GLY A 2 -10.17 -2.14 -17.99
CA GLY A 2 -10.91 -1.33 -17.02
C GLY A 2 -12.00 -2.16 -16.35
N ASN A 3 -12.27 -1.82 -15.07
CA ASN A 3 -13.36 -2.28 -14.21
C ASN A 3 -13.15 -3.52 -13.33
N LYS A 4 -11.90 -3.88 -12.98
CA LYS A 4 -11.68 -4.71 -11.78
C LYS A 4 -10.92 -3.90 -10.73
N THR A 5 -11.57 -3.69 -9.58
CA THR A 5 -10.90 -3.16 -8.39
C THR A 5 -9.84 -4.16 -7.97
N LEU A 6 -8.57 -3.74 -7.96
CA LEU A 6 -7.49 -4.57 -7.44
C LEU A 6 -7.64 -4.73 -5.93
N THR A 7 -7.64 -5.97 -5.48
CA THR A 7 -7.72 -6.33 -4.06
C THR A 7 -6.38 -6.81 -3.53
N ARG A 8 -6.24 -6.89 -2.20
CA ARG A 8 -5.08 -7.51 -1.55
C ARG A 8 -4.89 -8.98 -1.99
N ALA A 9 -5.99 -9.70 -2.19
CA ALA A 9 -5.95 -11.07 -2.68
C ALA A 9 -5.38 -11.16 -4.10
N ASP A 10 -5.73 -10.22 -4.97
CA ASP A 10 -5.16 -10.16 -6.33
C ASP A 10 -3.65 -9.87 -6.31
N LEU A 11 -3.19 -9.01 -5.39
CA LEU A 11 -1.77 -8.73 -5.20
C LEU A 11 -1.01 -9.96 -4.69
N ALA A 12 -1.53 -10.65 -3.67
CA ALA A 12 -0.92 -11.86 -3.13
C ALA A 12 -0.83 -12.96 -4.20
N GLU A 13 -1.89 -13.15 -4.98
CA GLU A 13 -1.91 -14.09 -6.10
C GLU A 13 -0.87 -13.72 -7.19
N ALA A 14 -0.64 -12.43 -7.43
CA ALA A 14 0.41 -11.99 -8.35
C ALA A 14 1.82 -12.32 -7.83
N VAL A 15 2.05 -12.22 -6.51
CA VAL A 15 3.32 -12.61 -5.86
C VAL A 15 3.55 -14.12 -6.00
N VAL A 16 2.54 -14.94 -5.71
CA VAL A 16 2.58 -16.40 -5.91
C VAL A 16 3.00 -16.72 -7.35
N LYS A 17 2.35 -16.11 -8.34
CA LYS A 17 2.62 -16.38 -9.76
C LYS A 17 4.00 -15.92 -10.23
N LYS A 18 4.53 -14.84 -9.64
CA LYS A 18 5.80 -14.24 -10.06
C LYS A 18 7.01 -14.85 -9.38
N ILE A 19 6.88 -15.25 -8.11
CA ILE A 19 8.00 -15.65 -7.25
C ILE A 19 7.89 -17.13 -6.85
N GLY A 20 6.70 -17.74 -6.92
CA GLY A 20 6.47 -19.14 -6.56
C GLY A 20 6.33 -19.40 -5.06
N LEU A 21 6.18 -18.34 -4.25
CA LEU A 21 5.99 -18.46 -2.81
C LEU A 21 4.64 -19.11 -2.48
N PRO A 22 4.53 -19.81 -1.33
CA PRO A 22 3.26 -20.23 -0.78
C PRO A 22 2.27 -19.07 -0.63
N ARG A 23 0.97 -19.38 -0.76
CA ARG A 23 -0.09 -18.36 -0.75
C ARG A 23 -0.16 -17.60 0.57
N ASN A 24 0.03 -18.27 1.71
CA ASN A 24 0.08 -17.66 3.03
C ASN A 24 1.26 -16.68 3.14
N GLU A 25 2.47 -17.09 2.76
CA GLU A 25 3.66 -16.22 2.79
C GLU A 25 3.50 -15.01 1.86
N SER A 26 2.86 -15.21 0.71
CA SER A 26 2.57 -14.13 -0.24
C SER A 26 1.58 -13.11 0.33
N GLN A 27 0.58 -13.57 1.09
CA GLN A 27 -0.37 -12.71 1.79
C GLN A 27 0.33 -11.92 2.91
N GLU A 28 1.16 -12.60 3.70
CA GLU A 28 1.95 -11.97 4.77
C GLU A 28 2.87 -10.88 4.23
N LEU A 29 3.53 -11.13 3.09
CA LEU A 29 4.41 -10.14 2.45
C LEU A 29 3.64 -8.89 2.00
N VAL A 30 2.47 -9.08 1.37
CA VAL A 30 1.62 -7.95 0.96
C VAL A 30 1.14 -7.15 2.17
N GLU A 31 0.73 -7.84 3.25
CA GLU A 31 0.30 -7.18 4.48
C GLU A 31 1.46 -6.42 5.14
N LEU A 32 2.65 -7.01 5.18
CA LEU A 32 3.85 -6.39 5.73
C LEU A 32 4.18 -5.08 4.99
N VAL A 33 4.15 -5.08 3.66
CA VAL A 33 4.43 -3.87 2.87
C VAL A 33 3.41 -2.76 3.16
N LEU A 34 2.11 -3.08 3.10
CA LEU A 34 1.07 -2.09 3.36
C LEU A 34 1.10 -1.59 4.80
N GLY A 35 1.31 -2.50 5.77
CA GLY A 35 1.44 -2.17 7.19
C GLY A 35 2.64 -1.28 7.48
N THR A 36 3.78 -1.55 6.84
CA THR A 36 4.99 -0.71 6.96
C THR A 36 4.71 0.70 6.45
N ILE A 37 4.10 0.84 5.26
CA ILE A 37 3.72 2.15 4.71
C ILE A 37 2.77 2.89 5.67
N SER A 38 1.75 2.22 6.19
CA SER A 38 0.80 2.81 7.14
C SER A 38 1.47 3.25 8.44
N THR A 39 2.39 2.46 8.97
CA THR A 39 3.11 2.74 10.22
C THR A 39 4.00 3.98 10.07
N CYS A 40 4.85 4.02 9.03
CA CYS A 40 5.70 5.19 8.76
C CYS A 40 4.87 6.47 8.61
N LEU A 41 3.76 6.41 7.87
CA LEU A 41 2.88 7.57 7.70
C LEU A 41 2.26 7.99 9.03
N ALA A 42 1.81 7.06 9.87
CA ALA A 42 1.23 7.37 11.18
C ALA A 42 2.23 8.08 12.12
N GLU A 43 3.52 7.78 11.99
CA GLU A 43 4.62 8.43 12.71
C GLU A 43 4.99 9.81 12.12
N GLY A 44 4.34 10.21 11.02
CA GLY A 44 4.59 11.48 10.32
C GLY A 44 5.74 11.40 9.30
N GLU A 45 6.29 10.21 9.05
CA GLU A 45 7.37 10.00 8.11
C GLU A 45 6.84 9.83 6.68
N PRO A 46 7.30 10.62 5.70
CA PRO A 46 6.89 10.46 4.31
C PRO A 46 7.53 9.23 3.68
N VAL A 47 6.74 8.43 2.96
CA VAL A 47 7.22 7.23 2.26
C VAL A 47 7.39 7.53 0.78
N LYS A 48 8.59 7.28 0.23
CA LYS A 48 8.89 7.45 -1.20
C LYS A 48 9.18 6.10 -1.84
N LEU A 49 8.37 5.73 -2.84
CA LEU A 49 8.58 4.54 -3.65
C LEU A 49 9.01 4.96 -5.05
N SER A 50 10.27 4.67 -5.41
CA SER A 50 10.83 4.98 -6.72
C SER A 50 9.99 4.36 -7.84
N SER A 51 9.79 5.11 -8.93
CA SER A 51 8.95 4.69 -10.08
C SER A 51 7.49 4.38 -9.77
N PHE A 52 7.00 4.70 -8.56
CA PHE A 52 5.60 4.54 -8.17
C PHE A 52 4.98 5.85 -7.70
N GLY A 53 5.49 6.42 -6.61
CA GLY A 53 4.91 7.62 -6.02
C GLY A 53 5.43 7.96 -4.64
N SER A 54 4.91 9.06 -4.09
CA SER A 54 5.23 9.52 -2.73
C SER A 54 3.95 9.64 -1.90
N PHE A 55 4.01 9.13 -0.69
CA PHE A 55 2.96 9.22 0.31
C PHE A 55 3.43 10.15 1.42
N GLY A 56 2.55 11.05 1.85
CA GLY A 56 2.85 11.96 2.95
C GLY A 56 1.59 12.48 3.59
N ILE A 57 1.67 12.72 4.90
CA ILE A 57 0.59 13.34 5.66
C ILE A 57 0.70 14.87 5.52
N ARG A 58 -0.44 15.52 5.30
CA ARG A 58 -0.55 16.98 5.33
C ARG A 58 -1.39 17.39 6.52
N ALA A 59 -0.82 18.18 7.42
CA ALA A 59 -1.58 18.88 8.44
C ALA A 59 -2.44 19.95 7.76
N LYS A 60 -3.76 19.74 7.73
CA LYS A 60 -4.70 20.70 7.16
C LYS A 60 -5.16 21.67 8.24
N GLY A 61 -5.00 22.97 7.99
CA GLY A 61 -5.56 24.02 8.84
C GLY A 61 -7.09 24.08 8.76
N GLN A 62 -7.72 24.66 9.78
CA GLN A 62 -9.15 24.94 9.79
C GLN A 62 -9.50 25.96 8.70
N ARG A 63 -10.67 25.80 8.10
CA ARG A 63 -11.23 26.73 7.10
C ARG A 63 -12.75 26.74 7.20
N ILE A 64 -13.35 27.89 6.88
CA ILE A 64 -14.81 28.03 6.84
C ILE A 64 -15.34 27.22 5.66
N GLY A 65 -16.28 26.30 5.95
CA GLY A 65 -16.98 25.49 4.95
C GLY A 65 -18.08 26.28 4.22
N ARG A 66 -18.90 25.57 3.46
CA ARG A 66 -20.23 26.04 3.03
C ARG A 66 -21.28 25.34 3.87
#